data_AF-A0A2Z6N1D2-F1
#
_entry.id   AF-A0A2Z6N1D2-F1
#
_cell.length_a   1.000
_cell.length_b   1.000
_cell.length_c   1.000
_cell.angle_alpha   90.00
_cell.angle_beta   90.00
_cell.angle_gamma   90.00
#
_symmetry.space_group_name_H-M   'P 1'
#
loop_
_entity.id
_entity.type
_entity.pdbx_description
1 polymer ?
#
loop_
_entity_poly.entity_id
_entity_poly.type
_entity_poly.pdbx_seq_one_letter_code
_entity_poly.pdbx_strand_id
1 'polypeptide(L)'
;MFVSLFCTLRSSISNGQEVKKWRPAGADRGFTFLTYNLTIAYHRTNLLARYGRWSASENGGALESLGFKEGYRVDVDVPDSTWAQAANFHNILIFNTGHWWWAPSKFDPVKSPMLFFKKGQPVIPPLRPDQGLDMVLEHMISYVEEKARPDAVKFFRTQSPRHFEGGDWDQGGSCQRDQPLSAEQVEELFSVKNNGTNVEVRLVNEHLYKALKGSGFIILNITYLSELRADAHPASAGGKKHDDCMHWCLPGITDTWNDLFVEHLNNIKHRS
;
A
#
# COMPACT_ATOMS: atom_id res chain seq x y z
N MET A 1 2.18 -2.51 9.92
CA MET A 1 1.22 -1.57 10.55
C MET A 1 0.05 -2.29 11.23
N PHE A 2 -0.92 -2.91 10.51
CA PHE A 2 -2.11 -3.51 11.14
C PHE A 2 -1.81 -4.52 12.25
N VAL A 3 -0.91 -5.48 12.01
CA VAL A 3 -0.57 -6.52 13.01
C VAL A 3 0.10 -5.89 14.23
N SER A 4 1.03 -4.95 14.03
CA SER A 4 1.62 -4.15 15.11
C SER A 4 0.56 -3.39 15.91
N LEU A 5 -0.39 -2.73 15.24
CA LEU A 5 -1.46 -1.98 15.90
C LEU A 5 -2.31 -2.91 16.78
N PHE A 6 -2.66 -4.09 16.26
CA PHE A 6 -3.34 -5.12 17.04
C PHE A 6 -2.53 -5.52 18.27
N CYS A 7 -1.23 -5.80 18.12
CA CYS A 7 -0.36 -6.19 19.24
C CYS A 7 -0.29 -5.10 20.31
N THR A 8 -0.10 -3.84 19.93
CA THR A 8 -0.06 -2.68 20.84
C THR A 8 -1.38 -2.48 21.58
N LEU A 9 -2.51 -2.56 20.88
CA LEU A 9 -3.81 -2.47 21.52
C LEU A 9 -4.05 -3.66 22.46
N ARG A 10 -3.63 -4.86 22.05
CA ARG A 10 -3.81 -6.09 22.84
C ARG A 10 -2.96 -6.11 24.12
N SER A 11 -1.78 -5.46 24.12
CA SER A 11 -0.94 -5.34 25.32
C SER A 11 -1.47 -4.30 26.30
N SER A 12 -2.25 -3.32 25.83
CA SER A 12 -2.83 -2.25 26.68
C SER A 12 -4.04 -2.69 27.52
N ILE A 13 -4.63 -3.85 27.23
CA ILE A 13 -5.83 -4.34 27.92
C ILE A 13 -5.48 -5.30 29.07
N SER A 14 -6.18 -5.18 30.20
CA SER A 14 -5.97 -6.01 31.38
C SER A 14 -6.43 -7.46 31.16
N ASN A 15 -5.87 -8.39 31.95
CA ASN A 15 -6.32 -9.78 31.98
C ASN A 15 -7.82 -9.85 32.29
N GLY A 16 -8.59 -10.51 31.41
CA GLY A 16 -10.05 -10.62 31.50
C GLY A 16 -10.84 -9.73 30.55
N GLN A 17 -10.21 -8.72 29.92
CA GLN A 17 -10.87 -7.96 28.84
C GLN A 17 -10.95 -8.79 27.56
N GLU A 18 -12.16 -8.90 27.00
CA GLU A 18 -12.42 -9.75 25.84
C GLU A 18 -12.04 -9.07 24.51
N VAL A 19 -11.26 -9.79 23.70
CA VAL A 19 -10.99 -9.47 22.29
C VAL A 19 -11.54 -10.60 21.44
N LYS A 20 -12.48 -10.27 20.55
CA LYS A 20 -13.07 -11.24 19.63
C LYS A 20 -12.45 -11.11 18.25
N LYS A 21 -12.02 -12.23 17.67
CA LYS A 21 -11.65 -12.31 16.26
C LYS A 21 -12.93 -12.21 15.42
N TRP A 22 -13.16 -11.05 14.85
CA TRP A 22 -14.32 -10.76 14.01
C TRP A 22 -13.91 -9.72 12.98
N ARG A 23 -14.33 -9.90 11.73
CA ARG A 23 -13.99 -9.00 10.63
C ARG A 23 -15.25 -8.54 9.89
N PRO A 24 -15.35 -7.25 9.51
CA PRO A 24 -16.45 -6.76 8.69
C PRO A 24 -16.38 -7.35 7.28
N ALA A 25 -17.45 -7.16 6.51
CA ALA A 25 -17.51 -7.62 5.12
C ALA A 25 -16.34 -7.07 4.29
N GLY A 26 -15.75 -7.92 3.45
CA GLY A 26 -14.60 -7.59 2.60
C GLY A 26 -13.24 -7.57 3.31
N ALA A 27 -13.19 -7.49 4.65
CA ALA A 27 -11.92 -7.50 5.37
C ALA A 27 -11.24 -8.87 5.33
N ASP A 28 -9.92 -8.89 5.18
CA ASP A 28 -9.07 -10.08 5.33
C ASP A 28 -8.90 -10.45 6.80
N ARG A 29 -8.71 -9.44 7.67
CA ARG A 29 -8.53 -9.62 9.13
C ARG A 29 -9.33 -8.60 9.89
N GLY A 30 -9.71 -8.95 11.12
CA GLY A 30 -10.35 -8.01 12.03
C GLY A 30 -10.41 -8.53 13.46
N PHE A 31 -10.44 -7.58 14.40
CA PHE A 31 -10.55 -7.82 15.83
C PHE A 31 -11.43 -6.76 16.47
N THR A 32 -12.26 -7.17 17.43
CA THR A 32 -13.11 -6.27 18.21
C THR A 32 -12.72 -6.33 19.68
N PHE A 33 -12.35 -5.18 20.24
CA PHE A 33 -12.04 -4.96 21.64
C PHE A 33 -13.33 -4.55 22.36
N LEU A 34 -13.99 -5.51 23.00
CA LEU A 34 -15.40 -5.35 23.45
C LEU A 34 -15.57 -4.22 24.46
N THR A 35 -14.64 -4.08 25.40
CA THR A 35 -14.70 -3.04 26.43
C THR A 35 -14.68 -1.62 25.87
N TYR A 36 -14.05 -1.44 24.71
CA TYR A 36 -13.90 -0.13 24.07
C TYR A 36 -14.86 0.08 22.90
N ASN A 37 -15.66 -0.93 22.55
CA ASN A 37 -16.44 -0.96 21.31
C ASN A 37 -15.58 -0.57 20.08
N LEU A 38 -14.33 -1.03 20.05
CA LEU A 38 -13.36 -0.70 19.02
C LEU A 38 -13.17 -1.92 18.11
N THR A 39 -13.45 -1.75 16.82
CA THR A 39 -13.09 -2.74 15.79
C THR A 39 -11.96 -2.19 14.93
N ILE A 40 -10.92 -3.00 14.75
CA ILE A 40 -9.90 -2.77 13.73
C ILE A 40 -10.06 -3.81 12.62
N ALA A 41 -9.86 -3.41 11.37
CA ALA A 41 -9.96 -4.28 10.21
C ALA A 41 -8.81 -4.02 9.22
N TYR A 42 -8.42 -5.07 8.50
CA TYR A 42 -7.47 -4.99 7.39
C TYR A 42 -8.16 -5.47 6.12
N HIS A 43 -8.30 -4.58 5.15
CA HIS A 43 -8.83 -4.89 3.83
C HIS A 43 -7.65 -5.03 2.87
N ARG A 44 -7.47 -6.22 2.30
CA ARG A 44 -6.33 -6.50 1.42
C ARG A 44 -6.65 -6.05 0.00
N THR A 45 -6.06 -4.94 -0.41
CA THR A 45 -6.07 -4.47 -1.80
C THR A 45 -4.68 -3.97 -2.19
N ASN A 46 -4.13 -4.48 -3.30
CA ASN A 46 -2.77 -4.12 -3.70
C ASN A 46 -2.75 -2.83 -4.53
N LEU A 47 -3.72 -2.66 -5.42
CA LEU A 47 -3.81 -1.52 -6.35
C LEU A 47 -4.90 -0.51 -5.97
N LEU A 48 -5.68 -0.74 -4.91
CA LEU A 48 -6.93 -0.01 -4.57
C LEU A 48 -8.05 -0.20 -5.59
N ALA A 49 -7.77 -0.10 -6.88
CA ALA A 49 -8.70 -0.39 -7.96
C ALA A 49 -8.95 -1.89 -8.15
N ARG A 50 -10.12 -2.23 -8.68
CA ARG A 50 -10.46 -3.59 -9.13
C ARG A 50 -9.46 -4.01 -10.21
N TYR A 51 -8.88 -5.19 -10.04
CA TYR A 51 -8.02 -5.78 -11.05
C TYR A 51 -8.19 -7.30 -11.14
N GLY A 52 -7.84 -7.87 -12.30
CA GLY A 52 -7.95 -9.30 -12.56
C GLY A 52 -7.28 -9.70 -13.86
N ARG A 53 -7.19 -11.01 -14.12
CA ARG A 53 -6.65 -11.52 -15.38
C ARG A 53 -7.51 -11.05 -16.55
N TRP A 54 -6.84 -10.67 -17.64
CA TRP A 54 -7.44 -10.35 -18.92
C TRP A 54 -6.82 -11.24 -19.99
N SER A 55 -7.66 -11.69 -20.92
CA SER A 55 -7.25 -12.49 -22.07
C SER A 55 -7.99 -11.97 -23.30
N ALA A 56 -7.33 -12.03 -24.44
CA ALA A 56 -7.88 -11.60 -25.72
C ALA A 56 -9.18 -12.34 -26.05
N SER A 57 -10.13 -11.62 -26.63
CA SER A 57 -11.35 -12.20 -27.18
C SER A 57 -11.12 -12.68 -28.61
N GLU A 58 -11.76 -13.81 -29.00
CA GLU A 58 -11.79 -14.26 -30.40
C GLU A 58 -12.46 -13.24 -31.34
N ASN A 59 -13.35 -12.39 -30.79
CA ASN A 59 -14.01 -11.32 -31.54
C ASN A 59 -13.10 -10.10 -31.79
N GLY A 60 -11.86 -10.12 -31.27
CA GLY A 60 -10.93 -9.01 -31.34
C GLY A 60 -11.33 -7.81 -30.48
N GLY A 61 -10.59 -6.72 -30.64
CA GLY A 61 -10.76 -5.51 -29.85
C GLY A 61 -9.57 -4.57 -30.02
N ALA A 62 -9.62 -3.42 -29.33
CA ALA A 62 -8.57 -2.41 -29.43
C ALA A 62 -7.21 -2.91 -28.91
N LEU A 63 -7.22 -3.74 -27.85
CA LEU A 63 -5.99 -4.30 -27.27
C LEU A 63 -5.43 -5.43 -28.12
N GLU A 64 -6.29 -6.28 -28.67
CA GLU A 64 -5.93 -7.36 -29.59
C GLU A 64 -5.32 -6.81 -30.88
N SER A 65 -5.87 -5.71 -31.40
CA SER A 65 -5.33 -4.99 -32.56
C SER A 65 -3.93 -4.40 -32.32
N LEU A 66 -3.57 -4.18 -31.05
CA LEU A 66 -2.24 -3.77 -30.61
C LEU A 66 -1.33 -4.97 -30.27
N GLY A 67 -1.82 -6.20 -30.46
CA GLY A 67 -1.06 -7.44 -30.26
C GLY A 67 -1.08 -8.01 -28.84
N PHE A 68 -1.88 -7.45 -27.92
CA PHE A 68 -2.01 -8.02 -26.58
C PHE A 68 -2.84 -9.30 -26.61
N LYS A 69 -2.30 -10.37 -26.02
CA LYS A 69 -2.96 -11.68 -25.91
C LYS A 69 -3.48 -11.97 -24.51
N GLU A 70 -2.76 -11.48 -23.50
CA GLU A 70 -3.09 -11.62 -22.09
C GLU A 70 -2.52 -10.46 -21.29
N GLY A 71 -2.98 -10.30 -20.05
CA GLY A 71 -2.53 -9.26 -19.15
C GLY A 71 -3.35 -9.21 -17.88
N TYR A 72 -3.31 -8.05 -17.21
CA TYR A 72 -4.14 -7.75 -16.05
C TYR A 72 -4.98 -6.52 -16.33
N ARG A 73 -6.30 -6.70 -16.40
CA ARG A 73 -7.24 -5.59 -16.45
C ARG A 73 -7.22 -4.87 -15.11
N VAL A 74 -7.04 -3.56 -15.14
CA VAL A 74 -7.15 -2.64 -13.98
C VAL A 74 -8.20 -1.60 -14.32
N ASP A 75 -9.34 -1.63 -13.64
CA ASP A 75 -10.41 -0.65 -13.83
C ASP A 75 -10.15 0.59 -12.96
N VAL A 76 -9.58 1.63 -13.57
CA VAL A 76 -9.04 2.78 -12.82
C VAL A 76 -10.09 3.55 -12.03
N ASP A 77 -11.36 3.45 -12.44
CA ASP A 77 -12.52 4.14 -11.86
C ASP A 77 -13.42 3.23 -11.02
N VAL A 78 -13.01 1.98 -10.75
CA VAL A 78 -13.79 1.03 -9.96
C VAL A 78 -12.98 0.59 -8.73
N PRO A 79 -13.41 0.95 -7.50
CA PRO A 79 -12.73 0.49 -6.29
C PRO A 79 -12.83 -1.03 -6.14
N ASP A 80 -11.79 -1.65 -5.59
CA ASP A 80 -11.81 -3.08 -5.31
C ASP A 80 -12.89 -3.43 -4.28
N SER A 81 -13.66 -4.48 -4.58
CA SER A 81 -14.80 -4.91 -3.77
C SER A 81 -14.43 -5.26 -2.32
N THR A 82 -13.17 -5.62 -2.06
CA THR A 82 -12.70 -5.95 -0.70
C THR A 82 -12.76 -4.77 0.25
N TRP A 83 -12.71 -3.52 -0.23
CA TRP A 83 -12.71 -2.33 0.63
C TRP A 83 -13.72 -1.26 0.23
N ALA A 84 -14.33 -1.32 -0.96
CA ALA A 84 -15.20 -0.26 -1.47
C ALA A 84 -16.30 0.17 -0.48
N GLN A 85 -16.88 -0.77 0.27
CA GLN A 85 -17.89 -0.48 1.30
C GLN A 85 -17.28 0.02 2.62
N ALA A 86 -16.03 -0.31 2.91
CA ALA A 86 -15.35 0.04 4.17
C ALA A 86 -15.34 1.55 4.44
N ALA A 87 -15.29 2.36 3.38
CA ALA A 87 -15.36 3.82 3.48
C ALA A 87 -16.64 4.32 4.17
N ASN A 88 -17.78 3.64 3.96
CA ASN A 88 -19.08 4.13 4.45
C ASN A 88 -19.36 3.79 5.92
N PHE A 89 -18.61 2.87 6.53
CA PHE A 89 -18.89 2.40 7.89
C PHE A 89 -17.73 2.53 8.88
N HIS A 90 -16.49 2.75 8.43
CA HIS A 90 -15.37 3.03 9.34
C HIS A 90 -15.23 4.51 9.68
N ASN A 91 -14.88 4.80 10.94
CA ASN A 91 -14.61 6.16 11.42
C ASN A 91 -13.21 6.65 11.07
N ILE A 92 -12.25 5.74 10.93
CA ILE A 92 -10.86 6.04 10.60
C ILE A 92 -10.43 5.11 9.48
N LEU A 93 -9.92 5.68 8.40
CA LEU A 93 -9.46 4.96 7.22
C LEU A 93 -7.97 5.22 7.03
N ILE A 94 -7.17 4.17 6.81
CA ILE A 94 -5.73 4.28 6.54
C ILE A 94 -5.44 3.54 5.23
N PHE A 95 -5.20 4.30 4.17
CA PHE A 95 -4.90 3.77 2.84
C PHE A 95 -3.40 3.69 2.59
N ASN A 96 -2.99 2.71 1.78
CA ASN A 96 -1.67 2.67 1.17
C ASN A 96 -1.70 1.85 -0.14
N THR A 97 -0.80 2.13 -1.06
CA THR A 97 -0.49 1.33 -2.25
C THR A 97 0.93 1.67 -2.71
N GLY A 98 1.56 0.82 -3.51
CA GLY A 98 2.94 1.07 -3.97
C GLY A 98 3.59 -0.15 -4.61
N HIS A 99 4.13 -1.08 -3.80
CA HIS A 99 5.01 -2.16 -4.26
C HIS A 99 4.58 -2.90 -5.54
N TRP A 100 3.28 -3.14 -5.76
CA TRP A 100 2.81 -3.88 -6.94
C TRP A 100 2.84 -3.05 -8.23
N TRP A 101 2.85 -1.72 -8.15
CA TRP A 101 2.93 -0.81 -9.31
C TRP A 101 4.29 -0.85 -10.03
N TRP A 102 5.35 -1.21 -9.30
CA TRP A 102 6.73 -1.32 -9.79
C TRP A 102 7.28 -2.74 -9.64
N ALA A 103 6.42 -3.75 -9.72
CA ALA A 103 6.81 -5.15 -9.61
C ALA A 103 6.60 -5.91 -10.93
N PRO A 104 7.63 -5.97 -11.82
CA PRO A 104 7.59 -6.80 -13.03
C PRO A 104 7.32 -8.28 -12.73
N SER A 105 7.70 -8.77 -11.54
CA SER A 105 7.38 -10.12 -11.08
C SER A 105 5.89 -10.37 -10.80
N LYS A 106 5.08 -9.30 -10.70
CA LYS A 106 3.62 -9.36 -10.59
C LYS A 106 2.93 -9.04 -11.91
N PHE A 107 3.40 -7.99 -12.58
CA PHE A 107 2.89 -7.53 -13.86
C PHE A 107 4.05 -7.40 -14.85
N ASP A 108 4.34 -8.52 -15.54
CA ASP A 108 5.41 -8.53 -16.54
C ASP A 108 5.03 -7.58 -17.69
N PRO A 109 5.86 -6.56 -18.00
CA PRO A 109 5.49 -5.51 -18.96
C PRO A 109 5.33 -6.01 -20.41
N VAL A 110 5.76 -7.23 -20.71
CA VAL A 110 5.68 -7.83 -22.05
C VAL A 110 4.68 -9.00 -22.04
N LYS A 111 4.84 -9.94 -21.11
CA LYS A 111 4.06 -11.19 -21.10
C LYS A 111 2.68 -11.01 -20.50
N SER A 112 2.55 -10.21 -19.45
CA SER A 112 1.27 -10.03 -18.75
C SER A 112 1.15 -8.61 -18.18
N PRO A 113 1.12 -7.58 -19.05
CA PRO A 113 1.17 -6.19 -18.65
C PRO A 113 -0.10 -5.76 -17.92
N MET A 114 -0.01 -4.61 -17.23
CA MET A 114 -1.20 -3.91 -16.75
C MET A 114 -1.92 -3.25 -17.93
N LEU A 115 -3.20 -3.54 -18.06
CA LEU A 115 -4.08 -3.04 -19.11
C LEU A 115 -5.18 -2.23 -18.45
N PHE A 116 -5.17 -0.92 -18.64
CA PHE A 116 -6.04 -0.01 -17.93
C PHE A 116 -7.37 0.16 -18.63
N PHE A 117 -8.44 0.19 -17.86
CA PHE A 117 -9.81 0.37 -18.32
C PHE A 117 -10.46 1.53 -17.56
N LYS A 118 -11.29 2.32 -18.25
CA LYS A 118 -12.13 3.36 -17.66
C LYS A 118 -13.54 3.22 -18.21
N LYS A 119 -14.56 3.22 -17.35
CA LYS A 119 -15.97 3.02 -17.73
C LYS A 119 -16.18 1.76 -18.58
N GLY A 120 -15.44 0.70 -18.26
CA GLY A 120 -15.50 -0.59 -18.94
C GLY A 120 -14.80 -0.66 -20.30
N GLN A 121 -14.19 0.42 -20.79
CA GLN A 121 -13.47 0.47 -22.06
C GLN A 121 -11.95 0.53 -21.84
N PRO A 122 -11.13 -0.11 -22.70
CA PRO A 122 -9.68 -0.02 -22.59
C PRO A 122 -9.20 1.42 -22.85
N VAL A 123 -8.23 1.88 -22.08
CA VAL A 123 -7.59 3.18 -22.30
C VAL A 123 -6.52 3.02 -23.39
N ILE A 124 -6.68 3.76 -24.49
CA ILE A 124 -5.80 3.72 -25.66
C ILE A 124 -5.25 5.14 -25.93
N PRO A 125 -3.93 5.30 -26.18
CA PRO A 125 -2.89 4.27 -26.16
C PRO A 125 -2.70 3.64 -24.77
N PRO A 126 -2.19 2.39 -24.67
CA PRO A 126 -1.93 1.74 -23.39
C PRO A 126 -1.03 2.59 -22.49
N LEU A 127 -1.41 2.69 -21.22
CA LEU A 127 -0.66 3.48 -20.24
C LEU A 127 0.44 2.66 -19.59
N ARG A 128 1.52 3.35 -19.22
CA ARG A 128 2.52 2.80 -18.31
C ARG A 128 1.98 2.74 -16.87
N PRO A 129 2.55 1.89 -15.99
CA PRO A 129 2.11 1.77 -14.60
C PRO A 129 2.09 3.08 -13.82
N ASP A 130 3.03 4.01 -14.05
CA ASP A 130 3.08 5.33 -13.41
C ASP A 130 1.85 6.19 -13.75
N GLN A 131 1.45 6.19 -15.02
CA GLN A 131 0.27 6.91 -15.49
C GLN A 131 -1.02 6.24 -15.00
N GLY A 132 -1.03 4.91 -14.94
CA GLY A 132 -2.13 4.15 -14.35
C GLY A 132 -2.30 4.41 -12.85
N LEU A 133 -1.20 4.54 -12.11
CA LEU A 133 -1.19 4.91 -10.69
C LEU A 133 -1.80 6.30 -10.50
N ASP A 134 -1.41 7.28 -11.31
CA ASP A 134 -1.99 8.63 -11.30
C ASP A 134 -3.52 8.57 -11.44
N MET A 135 -4.04 7.82 -12.43
CA MET A 135 -5.48 7.69 -12.65
C MET A 135 -6.18 6.97 -11.50
N VAL A 136 -5.59 5.90 -10.98
CA VAL A 136 -6.19 5.16 -9.85
C VAL A 136 -6.24 6.03 -8.61
N LEU A 137 -5.15 6.72 -8.25
CA LEU A 137 -5.15 7.61 -7.09
C LEU A 137 -6.22 8.69 -7.22
N GLU A 138 -6.32 9.34 -8.39
CA GLU A 138 -7.35 10.36 -8.67
C GLU A 138 -8.77 9.84 -8.39
N HIS A 139 -9.13 8.67 -8.92
CA HIS A 139 -10.49 8.14 -8.79
C HIS A 139 -10.75 7.53 -7.41
N MET A 140 -9.76 6.87 -6.80
CA MET A 140 -9.93 6.25 -5.48
C MET A 140 -10.00 7.29 -4.37
N ILE A 141 -9.18 8.35 -4.44
CA ILE A 141 -9.25 9.47 -3.49
C ILE A 141 -10.61 10.16 -3.62
N SER A 142 -11.05 10.47 -4.85
CA SER A 142 -12.36 11.08 -5.10
C SER A 142 -13.51 10.20 -4.59
N TYR A 143 -13.44 8.88 -4.82
CA TYR A 143 -14.43 7.93 -4.31
C TYR A 143 -14.52 7.95 -2.78
N VAL A 144 -13.38 8.00 -2.08
CA VAL A 144 -13.37 8.06 -0.61
C VAL A 144 -13.90 9.41 -0.11
N GLU A 145 -13.53 10.53 -0.74
CA GLU A 145 -14.08 11.85 -0.41
C GLU A 145 -15.62 11.88 -0.52
N GLU A 146 -16.18 11.20 -1.53
CA GLU A 146 -17.63 11.14 -1.74
C GLU A 146 -18.35 10.15 -0.82
N LYS A 147 -17.77 8.96 -0.60
CA LYS A 147 -18.44 7.82 0.05
C LYS A 147 -18.09 7.64 1.52
N ALA A 148 -17.03 8.28 2.01
CA ALA A 148 -16.68 8.19 3.42
C ALA A 148 -17.76 8.82 4.29
N ARG A 149 -17.83 8.38 5.56
CA ARG A 149 -18.68 9.06 6.54
C ARG A 149 -18.29 10.55 6.64
N PRO A 150 -19.23 11.48 6.86
CA PRO A 150 -18.93 12.91 6.95
C PRO A 150 -17.85 13.26 8.00
N ASP A 151 -17.77 12.48 9.08
CA ASP A 151 -16.83 12.64 10.19
C ASP A 151 -15.61 11.71 10.12
N ALA A 152 -15.44 10.98 9.01
CA ALA A 152 -14.34 10.03 8.88
C ALA A 152 -12.98 10.73 8.80
N VAL A 153 -12.04 10.27 9.63
CA VAL A 153 -10.63 10.68 9.53
C VAL A 153 -9.95 9.80 8.48
N LYS A 154 -9.41 10.44 7.44
CA LYS A 154 -8.81 9.77 6.29
C LYS A 154 -7.30 9.97 6.29
N PHE A 155 -6.56 8.87 6.35
CA PHE A 155 -5.11 8.86 6.21
C PHE A 155 -4.70 8.19 4.91
N PHE A 156 -3.65 8.72 4.29
CA PHE A 156 -2.89 8.01 3.28
C PHE A 156 -1.45 7.88 3.77
N ARG A 157 -1.01 6.65 3.99
CA ARG A 157 0.35 6.35 4.41
C ARG A 157 1.26 6.37 3.20
N THR A 158 2.39 7.07 3.32
CA THR A 158 3.43 7.04 2.29
C THR A 158 4.01 5.63 2.13
N GLN A 159 4.70 5.43 1.02
CA GLN A 159 5.18 4.11 0.62
C GLN A 159 6.24 3.58 1.60
N SER A 160 6.10 2.31 1.95
CA SER A 160 7.11 1.62 2.76
C SER A 160 8.31 1.32 1.87
N PRO A 161 9.54 1.66 2.26
CA PRO A 161 10.72 1.28 1.50
C PRO A 161 10.97 -0.22 1.58
N ARG A 162 11.75 -0.68 0.60
CA ARG A 162 12.43 -1.97 0.56
C ARG A 162 13.94 -1.70 0.54
N HIS A 163 14.75 -2.55 1.16
CA HIS A 163 16.20 -2.32 1.31
C HIS A 163 17.03 -3.38 0.60
N PHE A 164 16.79 -3.58 -0.70
CA PHE A 164 17.57 -4.54 -1.45
C PHE A 164 18.96 -3.99 -1.81
N GLU A 165 20.00 -4.75 -1.51
CA GLU A 165 21.38 -4.52 -1.96
C GLU A 165 21.81 -5.67 -2.88
N GLY A 166 22.55 -5.36 -3.96
CA GLY A 166 23.03 -6.37 -4.91
C GLY A 166 22.02 -6.81 -5.98
N GLY A 167 20.83 -6.20 -6.07
CA GLY A 167 19.82 -6.50 -7.09
C GLY A 167 18.43 -6.66 -6.49
N ASP A 168 17.41 -6.96 -7.32
CA ASP A 168 16.09 -7.36 -6.82
C ASP A 168 16.09 -8.74 -6.15
N TRP A 169 14.98 -9.08 -5.48
CA TRP A 169 14.78 -10.37 -4.79
C TRP A 169 15.01 -11.61 -5.69
N ASP A 170 14.78 -11.49 -7.00
CA ASP A 170 14.97 -12.54 -8.01
C ASP A 170 16.31 -12.44 -8.75
N GLN A 171 17.16 -11.49 -8.37
CA GLN A 171 18.48 -11.23 -8.95
C GLN A 171 19.62 -11.46 -7.93
N GLY A 172 19.31 -12.00 -6.76
CA GLY A 172 20.29 -12.23 -5.68
C GLY A 172 20.39 -11.10 -4.66
N GLY A 173 19.43 -10.15 -4.68
CA GLY A 173 19.37 -9.07 -3.70
C GLY A 173 19.15 -9.56 -2.26
N SER A 174 19.77 -8.87 -1.31
CA SER A 174 19.68 -9.17 0.13
C SER A 174 19.54 -7.89 0.98
N CYS A 175 19.35 -8.06 2.29
CA CYS A 175 19.21 -6.96 3.26
C CYS A 175 19.73 -7.35 4.65
N GLN A 176 20.95 -7.89 4.71
CA GLN A 176 21.55 -8.39 5.95
C GLN A 176 22.28 -7.30 6.72
N ARG A 177 21.60 -6.17 6.97
CA ARG A 177 22.11 -5.10 7.82
C ARG A 177 21.68 -5.34 9.26
N ASP A 178 22.58 -5.02 10.19
CA ASP A 178 22.34 -5.03 11.64
C ASP A 178 22.33 -3.61 12.24
N GLN A 179 22.63 -2.59 11.42
CA GLN A 179 22.63 -1.19 11.79
C GLN A 179 21.79 -0.35 10.82
N PRO A 180 21.18 0.76 11.30
CA PRO A 180 20.54 1.74 10.43
C PRO A 180 21.51 2.30 9.37
N LEU A 181 20.95 2.79 8.27
CA LEU A 181 21.68 3.55 7.27
C LEU A 181 22.02 4.95 7.78
N SER A 182 23.16 5.49 7.34
CA SER A 182 23.40 6.94 7.42
C SER A 182 22.54 7.70 6.40
N ALA A 183 22.42 9.02 6.56
CA ALA A 183 21.67 9.86 5.62
C ALA A 183 22.28 9.81 4.20
N GLU A 184 23.61 9.72 4.10
CA GLU A 184 24.33 9.58 2.83
C GLU A 184 23.98 8.25 2.15
N GLN A 185 23.98 7.15 2.92
CA GLN A 185 23.60 5.83 2.40
C GLN A 185 22.13 5.78 1.97
N VAL A 186 21.24 6.49 2.65
CA VAL A 186 19.85 6.65 2.21
C VAL A 186 19.80 7.30 0.83
N GLU A 187 20.53 8.39 0.61
CA GLU A 187 20.56 9.03 -0.71
C GLU A 187 21.19 8.13 -1.79
N GLU A 188 22.21 7.34 -1.46
CA GLU A 188 22.79 6.35 -2.37
C GLU A 188 21.76 5.29 -2.80
N LEU A 189 20.97 4.76 -1.85
CA LEU A 189 20.05 3.65 -2.12
C LEU A 189 18.71 4.11 -2.74
N PHE A 190 18.21 5.28 -2.36
CA PHE A 190 16.83 5.69 -2.65
C PHE A 190 16.70 6.86 -3.61
N SER A 191 17.77 7.61 -3.90
CA SER A 191 17.70 8.75 -4.81
C SER A 191 17.21 8.34 -6.19
N VAL A 192 16.17 9.02 -6.67
CA VAL A 192 15.60 8.82 -8.01
C VAL A 192 16.62 9.05 -9.13
N LYS A 193 17.70 9.81 -8.85
CA LYS A 193 18.78 10.06 -9.81
C LYS A 193 19.62 8.81 -10.09
N ASN A 194 19.67 7.88 -9.14
CA ASN A 194 20.49 6.67 -9.24
C ASN A 194 19.80 5.56 -10.03
N ASN A 195 18.48 5.67 -10.23
CA ASN A 195 17.65 4.67 -10.91
C ASN A 195 17.92 3.23 -10.41
N GLY A 196 18.22 3.10 -9.12
CA GLY A 196 18.56 1.84 -8.47
C GLY A 196 17.32 1.04 -8.05
N THR A 197 17.55 -0.15 -7.48
CA THR A 197 16.49 -1.08 -7.09
C THR A 197 15.44 -0.47 -6.16
N ASN A 198 15.83 0.40 -5.22
CA ASN A 198 14.95 0.86 -4.16
C ASN A 198 14.23 2.20 -4.47
N VAL A 199 14.46 2.82 -5.64
CA VAL A 199 13.91 4.16 -5.97
C VAL A 199 12.38 4.20 -6.06
N GLU A 200 11.74 3.04 -6.23
CA GLU A 200 10.28 2.84 -6.26
C GLU A 200 9.56 3.58 -5.15
N VAL A 201 10.11 3.56 -3.93
CA VAL A 201 9.48 4.19 -2.77
C VAL A 201 9.28 5.69 -2.96
N ARG A 202 10.27 6.39 -3.54
CA ARG A 202 10.22 7.83 -3.76
C ARG A 202 9.36 8.18 -4.98
N LEU A 203 9.45 7.39 -6.06
CA LEU A 203 8.59 7.56 -7.24
C LEU A 203 7.10 7.41 -6.90
N VAL A 204 6.72 6.35 -6.17
CA VAL A 204 5.32 6.16 -5.72
C VAL A 204 4.85 7.35 -4.88
N ASN A 205 5.72 7.88 -4.01
CA ASN A 205 5.38 9.03 -3.18
C ASN A 205 5.22 10.33 -3.99
N GLU A 206 5.98 10.54 -5.07
CA GLU A 206 5.77 11.69 -5.97
C GLU A 206 4.34 11.70 -6.55
N HIS A 207 3.88 10.54 -7.04
CA HIS A 207 2.50 10.35 -7.52
C HIS A 207 1.48 10.56 -6.38
N LEU A 208 1.76 10.02 -5.19
CA LEU A 208 0.89 10.16 -4.03
C LEU A 208 0.72 11.62 -3.61
N TYR A 209 1.82 12.38 -3.47
CA TYR A 209 1.77 13.78 -3.07
C TYR A 209 1.02 14.64 -4.09
N LYS A 210 1.21 14.36 -5.39
CA LYS A 210 0.47 15.02 -6.46
C LYS A 210 -1.03 14.76 -6.33
N ALA A 211 -1.44 13.51 -6.12
CA ALA A 211 -2.85 13.13 -6.06
C ALA A 211 -3.57 13.62 -4.79
N LEU A 212 -2.85 13.71 -3.66
CA LEU A 212 -3.42 14.16 -2.39
C LEU A 212 -3.50 15.68 -2.26
N LYS A 213 -2.87 16.44 -3.17
CA LYS A 213 -2.86 17.91 -3.12
C LYS A 213 -4.29 18.45 -3.18
N GLY A 214 -4.72 19.13 -2.11
CA GLY A 214 -6.05 19.71 -1.99
C GLY A 214 -7.15 18.71 -1.58
N SER A 215 -6.81 17.46 -1.30
CA SER A 215 -7.74 16.48 -0.71
C SER A 215 -7.89 16.68 0.80
N GLY A 216 -8.92 16.06 1.40
CA GLY A 216 -9.12 16.04 2.85
C GLY A 216 -8.35 14.94 3.58
N PHE A 217 -7.40 14.27 2.89
CA PHE A 217 -6.58 13.22 3.48
C PHE A 217 -5.39 13.80 4.27
N ILE A 218 -5.09 13.14 5.38
CA ILE A 218 -3.88 13.39 6.16
C ILE A 218 -2.80 12.44 5.67
N ILE A 219 -1.66 13.00 5.27
CA ILE A 219 -0.50 12.20 4.89
C ILE A 219 0.17 11.68 6.16
N LEU A 220 0.17 10.35 6.33
CA LEU A 220 0.98 9.67 7.35
C LEU A 220 2.37 9.38 6.75
N ASN A 221 3.30 10.33 6.93
CA ASN A 221 4.62 10.27 6.33
C ASN A 221 5.55 9.35 7.14
N ILE A 222 5.80 8.15 6.61
CA ILE A 222 6.66 7.14 7.23
C ILE A 222 7.92 6.84 6.40
N THR A 223 8.07 7.42 5.21
CA THR A 223 9.05 6.91 4.24
C THR A 223 10.47 7.19 4.69
N TYR A 224 10.83 8.44 4.95
CA TYR A 224 12.22 8.80 5.24
C TYR A 224 12.77 8.14 6.51
N LEU A 225 11.97 8.12 7.59
CA LEU A 225 12.37 7.39 8.81
C LEU A 225 12.54 5.89 8.56
N SER A 226 11.81 5.33 7.58
CA SER A 226 11.92 3.93 7.21
C SER A 226 13.06 3.63 6.27
N GLU A 227 13.46 4.57 5.41
CA GLU A 227 14.66 4.45 4.57
C GLU A 227 15.94 4.32 5.42
N LEU A 228 15.94 4.89 6.63
CA LEU A 228 17.06 4.72 7.56
C LEU A 228 17.16 3.31 8.15
N ARG A 229 16.10 2.51 8.11
CA ARG A 229 15.96 1.31 8.96
C ARG A 229 16.19 0.00 8.22
N ALA A 230 17.26 -0.06 7.44
CA ALA A 230 17.68 -1.30 6.76
C ALA A 230 17.87 -2.50 7.71
N ASP A 231 18.14 -2.23 9.00
CA ASP A 231 18.30 -3.20 10.09
C ASP A 231 17.01 -3.90 10.54
N ALA A 232 15.83 -3.40 10.15
CA ALA A 232 14.56 -3.85 10.72
C ALA A 232 13.82 -4.90 9.86
N HIS A 233 14.43 -5.37 8.77
CA HIS A 233 13.87 -6.42 7.92
C HIS A 233 14.10 -7.82 8.50
N PRO A 234 13.20 -8.78 8.25
CA PRO A 234 13.44 -10.18 8.61
C PRO A 234 14.63 -10.80 7.88
N ALA A 235 14.97 -10.30 6.68
CA ALA A 235 15.99 -10.87 5.81
C ALA A 235 15.78 -12.40 5.66
N SER A 236 16.80 -13.20 5.95
CA SER A 236 16.75 -14.66 5.88
C SER A 236 15.81 -15.31 6.92
N ALA A 237 15.49 -14.61 8.02
CA ALA A 237 14.56 -15.09 9.04
C ALA A 237 13.08 -15.02 8.59
N GLY A 238 12.80 -14.47 7.41
CA GLY A 238 11.44 -14.40 6.83
C GLY A 238 10.87 -15.77 6.40
N GLY A 239 11.65 -16.86 6.49
CA GLY A 239 11.22 -18.21 6.15
C GLY A 239 11.02 -18.45 4.65
N LYS A 240 11.58 -17.58 3.81
CA LYS A 240 11.57 -17.68 2.34
C LYS A 240 12.91 -18.23 1.84
N LYS A 241 12.95 -18.65 0.58
CA LYS A 241 14.19 -19.07 -0.11
C LYS A 241 15.12 -17.90 -0.45
N HIS A 242 14.65 -16.68 -0.32
CA HIS A 242 15.36 -15.42 -0.55
C HIS A 242 15.09 -14.49 0.65
N ASP A 243 15.93 -13.47 0.83
CA ASP A 243 15.77 -12.52 1.92
C ASP A 243 14.47 -11.70 1.76
N ASP A 244 13.72 -11.56 2.86
CA ASP A 244 12.55 -10.69 2.91
C ASP A 244 12.94 -9.26 3.27
N CYS A 245 13.18 -8.45 2.23
CA CYS A 245 13.57 -7.04 2.35
C CYS A 245 12.41 -6.08 2.11
N MET A 246 11.16 -6.56 2.21
CA MET A 246 9.95 -5.78 1.98
C MET A 246 9.06 -5.73 3.23
N HIS A 247 8.98 -6.83 3.98
CA HIS A 247 8.27 -6.87 5.25
C HIS A 247 9.16 -6.46 6.40
N TRP A 248 8.56 -6.19 7.55
CA TRP A 248 9.25 -5.70 8.75
C TRP A 248 9.10 -6.70 9.89
N CYS A 249 10.14 -6.83 10.70
CA CYS A 249 10.07 -7.54 11.97
C CYS A 249 9.04 -6.90 12.92
N LEU A 250 8.46 -7.71 13.80
CA LEU A 250 7.58 -7.28 14.89
C LEU A 250 8.09 -7.87 16.22
N PRO A 251 8.24 -7.07 17.29
CA PRO A 251 8.11 -5.60 17.32
C PRO A 251 9.18 -4.92 16.45
N GLY A 252 8.95 -3.67 16.05
CA GLY A 252 9.85 -2.96 15.14
C GLY A 252 9.27 -1.66 14.59
N ILE A 253 9.78 -1.22 13.44
CA ILE A 253 9.47 0.10 12.86
C ILE A 253 7.98 0.36 12.63
N THR A 254 7.20 -0.70 12.40
CA THR A 254 5.77 -0.51 12.20
C THR A 254 5.02 -0.15 13.48
N ASP A 255 5.64 -0.31 14.65
CA ASP A 255 5.18 0.24 15.92
C ASP A 255 5.33 1.77 15.90
N THR A 256 6.50 2.28 15.47
CA THR A 256 6.73 3.73 15.29
C THR A 256 5.76 4.36 14.28
N TRP A 257 5.37 3.64 13.22
CA TRP A 257 4.33 4.13 12.32
C TRP A 257 2.98 4.29 13.00
N ASN A 258 2.64 3.38 13.93
CA ASN A 258 1.43 3.47 14.72
C ASN A 258 1.51 4.60 15.76
N ASP A 259 2.68 4.86 16.33
CA ASP A 259 2.90 6.02 17.22
C ASP A 259 2.63 7.33 16.49
N LEU A 260 3.18 7.50 15.26
CA LEU A 260 2.90 8.67 14.42
C LEU A 260 1.41 8.80 14.09
N PHE A 261 0.75 7.69 13.77
CA PHE A 261 -0.68 7.67 13.52
C PHE A 261 -1.48 8.13 14.75
N VAL A 262 -1.16 7.62 15.94
CA VAL A 262 -1.81 8.02 17.20
C VAL A 262 -1.57 9.50 17.50
N GLU A 263 -0.36 9.99 17.26
CA GLU A 263 -0.03 11.41 17.43
C GLU A 263 -0.88 12.31 16.51
N HIS A 264 -1.05 11.92 15.24
CA HIS A 264 -1.98 12.63 14.35
C HIS A 264 -3.42 12.60 14.88
N LEU A 265 -3.89 11.47 15.41
CA LEU A 265 -5.23 11.37 15.99
C LEU A 265 -5.42 12.29 17.21
N ASN A 266 -4.43 12.37 18.10
CA ASN A 266 -4.47 13.25 19.27
C ASN A 266 -4.55 14.72 18.83
N ASN A 267 -3.75 15.11 17.84
CA ASN A 267 -3.77 16.46 17.30
C ASN A 267 -5.11 16.86 16.67
N ILE A 268 -5.86 15.92 16.08
CA ILE A 268 -7.21 16.18 15.57
C ILE A 268 -8.17 16.44 16.72
N LYS A 269 -8.14 15.59 17.76
CA LYS A 269 -9.02 15.72 18.94
C LYS A 269 -8.86 17.06 19.66
N HIS A 270 -7.66 17.62 19.68
CA HIS A 270 -7.40 18.91 20.33
C HIS A 270 -7.85 20.13 19.50
N ARG A 271 -8.23 19.95 18.22
CA ARG A 271 -8.69 21.03 17.33
C ARG A 271 -10.22 21.08 17.16
N SER A 272 -10.93 20.03 17.57
CA SER A 272 -12.39 19.89 17.60
C SER A 272 -12.95 20.26 18.96
#